data_AF-A0A3L6RZL5-F1
#
_entry.id   AF-A0A3L6RZL5-F1
#
_cell.length_a   1.000
_cell.length_b   1.000
_cell.length_c   1.000
_cell.angle_alpha   90.00
_cell.angle_beta   90.00
_cell.angle_gamma   90.00
#
_symmetry.space_group_name_H-M   'P 1'
#
loop_
_entity.id
_entity.type
_entity.pdbx_description
1 polymer ?
#
loop_
_entity_poly.entity_id
_entity_poly.type
_entity_poly.pdbx_seq_one_letter_code
_entity_poly.pdbx_strand_id
1 'polypeptide(L)'
;MASSRSEVTRSRERERQHYSEEEDDEEEEYRSRRDRRWRSRRQEEPWTPLAVELEEVPWPHRFNATTIPQFDGESDLEEFLLKYKVAVESNGGGSEVKAKALVMAMKGAAQHWYTNLPRGCIHSWSQLRAKLLTNFRRLKPDELTSCDFHACKQGEKETLQEYMHRFVKLRAKVPQVPDVIVIDAVIAGQQMGPCGEYLDRRKPRTVEELFDVMQEYSKSDRGRRRRIEARNQEKKNKSNQWSQ
;
A
#
# COMPACT_ATOMS: atom_id res chain seq x y z
N MET A 1 43.19 37.01 63.34
CA MET A 1 42.82 35.67 62.81
C MET A 1 41.84 35.70 61.62
N ALA A 2 41.56 36.85 60.98
CA ALA A 2 40.62 36.93 59.86
C ALA A 2 41.24 36.76 58.45
N SER A 3 42.56 36.92 58.31
CA SER A 3 43.25 36.93 57.00
C SER A 3 43.29 35.55 56.33
N SER A 4 43.62 34.50 57.07
CA SER A 4 43.83 33.15 56.51
C SER A 4 42.55 32.46 56.02
N ARG A 5 41.37 32.88 56.50
CA ARG A 5 40.09 32.31 56.06
C ARG A 5 39.63 32.88 54.71
N SER A 6 40.07 34.09 54.37
CA SER A 6 39.75 34.78 53.10
C SER A 6 40.59 34.31 51.91
N GLU A 7 41.82 33.88 52.16
CA GLU A 7 42.71 33.35 51.13
C GLU A 7 42.29 31.93 50.72
N VAL A 8 41.90 31.10 51.69
CA VAL A 8 41.42 29.72 51.43
C VAL A 8 40.11 29.72 50.63
N THR A 9 39.19 30.66 50.89
CA THR A 9 37.96 30.80 50.09
C THR A 9 38.26 31.25 48.68
N ARG A 10 39.19 32.19 48.51
CA ARG A 10 39.59 32.71 47.18
C ARG A 10 40.32 31.67 46.34
N SER A 11 41.13 30.81 46.97
CA SER A 11 41.79 29.68 46.29
C SER A 11 40.77 28.62 45.85
N ARG A 12 39.81 28.26 46.70
CA ARG A 12 38.75 27.30 46.35
C ARG A 12 37.82 27.81 45.26
N GLU A 13 37.59 29.11 45.20
CA GLU A 13 36.75 29.74 44.17
C GLU A 13 37.47 29.77 42.81
N ARG A 14 38.80 29.99 42.81
CA ARG A 14 39.64 29.85 41.61
C ARG A 14 39.73 28.41 41.11
N GLU A 15 39.86 27.44 42.01
CA GLU A 15 39.82 26.02 41.63
C GLU A 15 38.48 25.65 41.00
N ARG A 16 37.34 26.10 41.56
CA ARG A 16 36.01 25.87 40.96
C ARG A 16 35.84 26.53 39.60
N GLN A 17 36.38 27.73 39.40
CA GLN A 17 36.35 28.42 38.11
C GLN A 17 37.18 27.67 37.07
N HIS A 18 38.38 27.21 37.45
CA HIS A 18 39.24 26.39 36.59
C HIS A 18 38.56 25.09 36.17
N TYR A 19 37.96 24.36 37.13
CA TYR A 19 37.22 23.14 36.81
C TYR A 19 36.00 23.39 35.90
N SER A 20 35.31 24.52 36.07
CA SER A 20 34.18 24.89 35.20
C SER A 20 34.63 25.27 33.79
N GLU A 21 35.74 25.99 33.66
CA GLU A 21 36.33 26.36 32.37
C GLU A 21 36.85 25.12 31.62
N GLU A 22 37.46 24.16 32.33
CA GLU A 22 37.88 22.88 31.75
C GLU A 22 36.69 22.03 31.26
N GLU A 23 35.59 21.97 32.01
CA GLU A 23 34.36 21.27 31.57
C GLU A 23 33.72 21.94 30.34
N ASP A 24 33.70 23.27 30.29
CA ASP A 24 33.18 24.02 29.14
C ASP A 24 34.07 23.86 27.88
N ASP A 25 35.39 23.86 28.05
CA ASP A 25 36.37 23.62 26.98
C ASP A 25 36.27 22.19 26.43
N GLU A 26 36.06 21.19 27.29
CA GLU A 26 35.82 19.80 26.88
C GLU A 26 34.50 19.64 26.11
N GLU A 27 33.42 20.31 26.54
CA GLU A 27 32.15 20.32 25.82
C GLU A 27 32.26 20.99 24.44
N GLU A 28 32.97 22.11 24.35
CA GLU A 28 33.16 22.83 23.11
C GLU A 28 34.06 22.05 22.14
N GLU A 29 35.12 21.41 22.63
CA GLU A 29 35.95 20.51 21.83
C GLU A 29 35.14 19.29 21.35
N TYR A 30 34.30 18.71 22.21
CA TYR A 30 33.41 17.61 21.83
C TYR A 30 32.45 18.03 20.71
N ARG A 31 31.82 19.20 20.83
CA ARG A 31 30.94 19.78 19.78
C ARG A 31 31.70 20.04 18.49
N SER A 32 32.92 20.56 18.58
CA SER A 32 33.79 20.87 17.43
C SER A 32 34.28 19.60 16.72
N ARG A 33 34.67 18.56 17.47
CA ARG A 33 35.00 17.22 16.94
C ARG A 33 33.79 16.58 16.27
N ARG A 34 32.60 16.75 16.85
CA ARG A 34 31.33 16.32 16.24
C ARG A 34 31.11 17.05 14.91
N ASP A 35 31.22 18.38 14.88
CA ASP A 35 31.02 19.19 13.65
C ASP A 35 32.04 18.87 12.56
N ARG A 36 33.32 18.68 12.91
CA ARG A 36 34.35 18.23 11.95
C ARG A 36 34.03 16.85 11.39
N ARG A 37 33.58 15.92 12.23
CA ARG A 37 33.12 14.59 11.80
C ARG A 37 31.89 14.69 10.90
N TRP A 38 30.93 15.56 11.20
CA TRP A 38 29.76 15.84 10.36
C TRP A 38 30.16 16.37 8.98
N ARG A 39 31.11 17.32 8.94
CA ARG A 39 31.62 17.92 7.68
C ARG A 39 32.44 16.93 6.85
N SER A 40 33.24 16.08 7.47
CA SER A 40 33.96 15.00 6.77
C SER A 40 33.01 13.96 6.22
N ARG A 41 31.96 13.59 6.96
CA ARG A 41 31.04 12.54 6.52
C ARG A 41 30.04 13.00 5.45
N ARG A 42 29.73 14.30 5.38
CA ARG A 42 29.05 14.90 4.23
C ARG A 42 29.82 14.78 2.91
N GLN A 43 31.14 14.55 2.97
CA GLN A 43 31.96 14.30 1.78
C GLN A 43 32.01 12.82 1.38
N GLU A 44 31.55 11.90 2.23
CA GLU A 44 31.37 10.50 1.84
C GLU A 44 30.07 10.37 1.03
N GLU A 45 30.14 9.80 -0.18
CA GLU A 45 28.94 9.58 -0.98
C GLU A 45 27.95 8.68 -0.25
N PRO A 46 26.67 9.07 -0.14
CA PRO A 46 25.65 8.23 0.48
C PRO A 46 25.54 6.88 -0.21
N TRP A 47 25.61 5.78 0.54
CA TRP A 47 25.49 4.43 -0.03
C TRP A 47 24.03 4.07 -0.33
N THR A 48 23.08 4.80 0.27
CA THR A 48 21.65 4.61 0.05
C THR A 48 21.00 5.84 -0.59
N PRO A 49 19.76 5.71 -1.08
CA PRO A 49 18.96 6.83 -1.54
C PRO A 49 18.65 7.90 -0.47
N LEU A 50 18.87 7.60 0.82
CA LEU A 50 18.61 8.51 1.93
C LEU A 50 19.73 9.56 2.07
N ALA A 51 19.36 10.77 2.45
CA ALA A 51 20.29 11.78 2.92
C ALA A 51 20.93 11.31 4.23
N VAL A 52 22.18 11.73 4.47
CA VAL A 52 22.98 11.33 5.63
C VAL A 52 22.24 11.59 6.95
N GLU A 53 21.49 12.70 7.01
CA GLU A 53 20.70 13.07 8.18
C GLU A 53 19.65 12.01 8.54
N LEU A 54 19.04 11.36 7.55
CA LEU A 54 18.05 10.30 7.77
C LEU A 54 18.71 8.95 8.08
N GLU A 55 19.86 8.66 7.48
CA GLU A 55 20.62 7.44 7.76
C GLU A 55 21.13 7.42 9.22
N GLU A 56 21.49 8.57 9.76
CA GLU A 56 22.07 8.69 11.10
C GLU A 56 21.04 8.77 12.23
N VAL A 57 19.74 8.85 11.91
CA VAL A 57 18.67 8.87 12.92
C VAL A 57 18.78 7.64 13.83
N PRO A 58 18.89 7.80 15.15
CA PRO A 58 19.00 6.67 16.06
C PRO A 58 17.72 5.83 16.02
N TRP A 59 17.88 4.51 16.06
CA TRP A 59 16.73 3.62 16.20
C TRP A 59 16.08 3.82 17.58
N PRO A 60 14.74 3.83 17.68
CA PRO A 60 14.06 3.79 18.97
C PRO A 60 14.51 2.59 19.81
N HIS A 61 14.57 2.75 21.13
CA HIS A 61 15.12 1.75 22.05
C HIS A 61 14.45 0.36 21.95
N ARG A 62 13.16 0.31 21.55
CA ARG A 62 12.41 -0.94 21.35
C ARG A 62 11.98 -1.16 19.89
N PHE A 63 12.77 -0.68 18.94
CA PHE A 63 12.46 -0.88 17.53
C PHE A 63 12.58 -2.35 17.14
N ASN A 64 11.47 -2.96 16.74
CA ASN A 64 11.38 -4.33 16.28
C ASN A 64 11.08 -4.38 14.78
N ALA A 65 12.12 -4.62 13.98
CA ALA A 65 12.02 -4.73 12.53
C ALA A 65 11.07 -5.85 12.06
N THR A 66 10.84 -6.90 12.87
CA THR A 66 9.96 -8.03 12.49
C THR A 66 8.48 -7.66 12.45
N THR A 67 8.11 -6.55 13.09
CA THR A 67 6.72 -6.02 13.07
C THR A 67 6.42 -5.17 11.83
N ILE A 68 7.43 -4.85 11.02
CA ILE A 68 7.28 -4.01 9.85
C ILE A 68 6.65 -4.83 8.71
N PRO A 69 5.49 -4.41 8.16
CA PRO A 69 4.87 -5.11 7.04
C PRO A 69 5.74 -5.03 5.79
N GLN A 70 5.59 -6.02 4.90
CA GLN A 70 6.33 -6.09 3.64
C GLN A 70 5.48 -5.59 2.47
N PHE A 71 6.12 -4.96 1.48
CA PHE A 71 5.51 -4.45 0.25
C PHE A 71 6.30 -4.94 -0.97
N ASP A 72 5.63 -5.67 -1.86
CA ASP A 72 6.21 -6.20 -3.11
C ASP A 72 6.15 -5.23 -4.28
N GLY A 73 5.36 -4.16 -4.17
CA GLY A 73 5.05 -3.27 -5.29
C GLY A 73 3.74 -3.64 -6.00
N GLU A 74 3.16 -4.80 -5.69
CA GLU A 74 1.88 -5.23 -6.25
C GLU A 74 0.75 -5.04 -5.26
N SER A 75 0.95 -5.28 -3.96
CA SER A 75 -0.09 -5.17 -2.92
C SER A 75 -0.74 -3.77 -2.87
N ASP A 76 -1.87 -3.61 -2.16
CA ASP A 76 -2.51 -2.30 -2.00
C ASP A 76 -1.57 -1.33 -1.25
N LEU A 77 -1.19 -0.24 -1.91
CA LEU A 77 -0.22 0.72 -1.39
C LEU A 77 -0.78 1.53 -0.20
N GLU A 78 -2.06 1.88 -0.20
CA GLU A 78 -2.67 2.65 0.90
C GLU A 78 -2.85 1.77 2.14
N GLU A 79 -3.27 0.52 1.96
CA GLU A 79 -3.35 -0.47 3.05
C GLU A 79 -1.96 -0.73 3.66
N PHE A 80 -0.94 -0.89 2.81
CA PHE A 80 0.44 -1.01 3.25
C PHE A 80 0.89 0.22 4.04
N LEU A 81 0.71 1.43 3.50
CA LEU A 81 1.13 2.67 4.15
C LEU A 81 0.47 2.87 5.52
N LEU A 82 -0.79 2.48 5.66
CA LEU A 82 -1.50 2.50 6.94
C LEU A 82 -0.86 1.56 7.96
N LYS A 83 -0.70 0.27 7.60
CA LYS A 83 -0.08 -0.74 8.48
C LYS A 83 1.36 -0.37 8.85
N TYR A 84 2.12 0.10 7.86
CA TYR A 84 3.50 0.53 8.01
C TYR A 84 3.62 1.70 9.00
N LYS A 85 2.78 2.73 8.84
CA LYS A 85 2.74 3.88 9.75
C LYS A 85 2.49 3.42 11.19
N VAL A 86 1.45 2.62 11.40
CA VAL A 86 1.09 2.11 12.74
C VAL A 86 2.22 1.29 13.34
N ALA A 87 2.83 0.38 12.56
CA ALA A 87 3.94 -0.44 13.04
C ALA A 87 5.13 0.42 13.49
N VAL A 88 5.57 1.40 12.69
CA VAL A 88 6.70 2.27 13.07
C VAL A 88 6.36 3.13 14.29
N GLU A 89 5.14 3.67 14.36
CA GLU A 89 4.70 4.50 15.50
C GLU A 89 4.58 3.67 16.79
N SER A 90 4.08 2.43 16.72
CA SER A 90 4.05 1.51 17.87
C SER A 90 5.45 1.13 18.39
N ASN A 91 6.46 1.21 17.52
CA ASN A 91 7.87 1.04 17.89
C ASN A 91 8.52 2.35 18.40
N GLY A 92 7.75 3.43 18.56
CA GLY A 92 8.24 4.74 19.02
C GLY A 92 8.93 5.56 17.93
N GLY A 93 8.72 5.23 16.65
CA GLY A 93 9.36 5.90 15.52
C GLY A 93 8.57 7.11 14.98
N GLY A 94 9.28 8.21 14.73
CA GLY A 94 8.77 9.41 14.07
C GLY A 94 8.86 9.37 12.54
N SER A 95 8.74 10.53 11.89
CA SER A 95 8.81 10.66 10.42
C SER A 95 10.16 10.22 9.87
N GLU A 96 11.25 10.59 10.54
CA GLU A 96 12.62 10.27 10.14
C GLU A 96 12.86 8.76 10.21
N VAL A 97 12.35 8.10 11.27
CA VAL A 97 12.40 6.64 11.42
C VAL A 97 11.57 5.95 10.35
N LYS A 98 10.42 6.50 9.93
CA LYS A 98 9.65 5.98 8.78
C LYS A 98 10.45 6.07 7.48
N ALA A 99 11.20 7.14 7.25
CA ALA A 99 12.04 7.21 6.06
C ALA A 99 13.16 6.16 6.10
N LYS A 100 13.86 6.07 7.25
CA LYS A 100 14.96 5.13 7.46
C LYS A 100 14.53 3.66 7.40
N ALA A 101 13.38 3.33 7.99
CA ALA A 101 12.89 1.95 8.08
C ALA A 101 12.26 1.43 6.79
N LEU A 102 11.95 2.29 5.81
CA LEU A 102 11.17 1.88 4.65
C LEU A 102 11.89 0.78 3.84
N VAL A 103 13.22 0.84 3.73
CA VAL A 103 14.01 -0.18 3.00
C VAL A 103 13.79 -1.59 3.54
N MET A 104 13.54 -1.76 4.84
CA MET A 104 13.27 -3.06 5.46
C MET A 104 11.89 -3.60 5.12
N ALA A 105 10.97 -2.73 4.71
CA ALA A 105 9.62 -3.09 4.27
C ALA A 105 9.56 -3.46 2.79
N MET A 106 10.61 -3.21 2.01
CA MET A 106 10.60 -3.39 0.56
C MET A 106 11.08 -4.78 0.16
N LYS A 107 10.30 -5.47 -0.68
CA LYS A 107 10.67 -6.74 -1.33
C LYS A 107 10.36 -6.68 -2.83
N GLY A 108 10.94 -7.58 -3.61
CA GLY A 108 10.60 -7.75 -5.03
C GLY A 108 10.74 -6.47 -5.85
N ALA A 109 9.70 -6.11 -6.62
CA ALA A 109 9.73 -4.94 -7.50
C ALA A 109 9.88 -3.62 -6.73
N ALA A 110 9.31 -3.53 -5.53
CA ALA A 110 9.46 -2.35 -4.67
C ALA A 110 10.89 -2.18 -4.14
N GLN A 111 11.57 -3.28 -3.80
CA GLN A 111 12.98 -3.23 -3.42
C GLN A 111 13.86 -2.78 -4.59
N HIS A 112 13.65 -3.37 -5.78
CA HIS A 112 14.37 -2.99 -6.98
C HIS A 112 14.19 -1.51 -7.33
N TRP A 113 12.96 -0.99 -7.23
CA TRP A 113 12.71 0.44 -7.39
C TRP A 113 13.50 1.28 -6.38
N TYR A 114 13.44 0.93 -5.09
CA TYR A 114 14.11 1.70 -4.05
C TYR A 114 15.62 1.74 -4.28
N THR A 115 16.25 0.62 -4.61
CA THR A 115 17.70 0.54 -4.87
C THR A 115 18.16 1.31 -6.10
N ASN A 116 17.25 1.60 -7.05
CA ASN A 116 17.55 2.37 -8.26
C ASN A 116 17.34 3.89 -8.09
N LEU A 117 16.92 4.36 -6.92
CA LEU A 117 16.84 5.79 -6.64
C LEU A 117 18.26 6.39 -6.53
N PRO A 118 18.47 7.64 -7.00
CA PRO A 118 19.75 8.31 -6.82
C PRO A 118 20.14 8.41 -5.33
N ARG A 119 21.43 8.18 -5.06
CA ARG A 119 22.03 8.29 -3.71
C ARG A 119 21.76 9.66 -3.11
N GLY A 120 21.42 9.71 -1.82
CA GLY A 120 21.17 10.97 -1.11
C GLY A 120 19.96 11.79 -1.58
N CYS A 121 19.11 11.29 -2.48
CA CYS A 121 18.02 12.10 -3.04
C CYS A 121 16.82 12.28 -2.10
N ILE A 122 16.70 11.48 -1.04
CA ILE A 122 15.60 11.51 -0.08
C ILE A 122 16.01 12.24 1.19
N HIS A 123 15.37 13.37 1.47
CA HIS A 123 15.63 14.25 2.60
C HIS A 123 14.50 14.23 3.65
N SER A 124 13.36 13.62 3.33
CA SER A 124 12.25 13.49 4.29
C SER A 124 11.34 12.30 3.97
N TRP A 125 10.58 11.86 4.99
CA TRP A 125 9.50 10.88 4.81
C TRP A 125 8.46 11.34 3.80
N SER A 126 8.05 12.61 3.84
CA SER A 126 7.06 13.15 2.91
C SER A 126 7.52 13.04 1.46
N GLN A 127 8.81 13.35 1.20
CA GLN A 127 9.40 13.22 -0.13
C GLN A 127 9.44 11.75 -0.59
N LEU A 128 9.88 10.84 0.28
CA LEU A 128 9.93 9.41 -0.04
C LEU A 128 8.54 8.83 -0.28
N ARG A 129 7.56 9.18 0.57
CA ARG A 129 6.16 8.80 0.40
C ARG A 129 5.60 9.31 -0.93
N ALA A 130 5.89 10.55 -1.30
CA ALA A 130 5.46 11.09 -2.59
C ALA A 130 6.06 10.34 -3.79
N LYS A 131 7.35 9.98 -3.73
CA LYS A 131 8.00 9.14 -4.75
C LYS A 131 7.38 7.74 -4.81
N LEU A 132 7.14 7.12 -3.65
CA LEU A 132 6.51 5.80 -3.54
C LEU A 132 5.10 5.81 -4.13
N LEU A 133 4.28 6.80 -3.76
CA LEU A 133 2.96 7.02 -4.35
C LEU A 133 3.07 7.26 -5.86
N THR A 134 3.99 8.09 -6.33
CA THR A 134 4.11 8.34 -7.77
C THR A 134 4.43 7.07 -8.56
N ASN A 135 5.29 6.19 -8.01
CA ASN A 135 5.76 4.99 -8.70
C ASN A 135 4.82 3.78 -8.57
N PHE A 136 4.21 3.60 -7.39
CA PHE A 136 3.39 2.42 -7.05
C PHE A 136 1.93 2.74 -6.82
N ARG A 137 1.49 4.00 -7.04
CA ARG A 137 0.07 4.27 -7.17
C ARG A 137 -0.41 3.45 -8.35
N ARG A 138 -1.03 2.32 -8.04
CA ARG A 138 -2.05 1.74 -8.89
C ARG A 138 -2.94 2.91 -9.28
N LEU A 139 -3.10 3.15 -10.58
CA LEU A 139 -4.14 4.03 -11.08
C LEU A 139 -5.38 3.73 -10.23
N LYS A 140 -5.80 4.73 -9.46
CA LYS A 140 -6.95 4.55 -8.58
C LYS A 140 -8.12 4.10 -9.47
N PRO A 141 -9.09 3.37 -8.91
CA PRO A 141 -10.44 3.32 -9.45
C PRO A 141 -11.10 4.68 -9.72
N ASP A 142 -10.40 5.82 -9.60
CA ASP A 142 -10.83 7.13 -10.11
C ASP A 142 -10.86 7.18 -11.65
N GLU A 143 -10.46 6.10 -12.34
CA GLU A 143 -10.80 5.87 -13.77
C GLU A 143 -11.90 4.82 -13.95
N LEU A 144 -12.42 4.20 -12.88
CA LEU A 144 -13.58 3.31 -12.95
C LEU A 144 -14.85 4.15 -12.87
N THR A 145 -15.33 4.56 -14.03
CA THR A 145 -16.54 5.36 -14.20
C THR A 145 -17.77 4.46 -14.39
N SER A 146 -18.95 5.06 -14.52
CA SER A 146 -20.14 4.35 -15.02
C SER A 146 -19.84 3.53 -16.30
N CYS A 147 -18.87 3.96 -17.13
CA CYS A 147 -18.47 3.25 -18.34
C CYS A 147 -17.93 1.85 -18.07
N ASP A 148 -17.28 1.59 -16.93
CA ASP A 148 -16.70 0.28 -16.63
C ASP A 148 -17.75 -0.76 -16.25
N PHE A 149 -18.84 -0.31 -15.62
CA PHE A 149 -20.03 -1.13 -15.43
C PHE A 149 -20.62 -1.51 -16.79
N HIS A 150 -20.76 -0.56 -17.71
CA HIS A 150 -21.24 -0.83 -19.07
C HIS A 150 -20.28 -1.68 -19.93
N ALA A 151 -18.98 -1.61 -19.67
CA ALA A 151 -17.97 -2.44 -20.33
C ALA A 151 -17.97 -3.89 -19.79
N CYS A 152 -18.49 -4.12 -18.59
CA CYS A 152 -18.63 -5.44 -18.01
C CYS A 152 -19.79 -6.20 -18.70
N LYS A 153 -19.50 -6.81 -19.84
CA LYS A 153 -20.46 -7.67 -20.57
C LYS A 153 -20.23 -9.14 -20.25
N GLN A 154 -21.31 -9.92 -20.24
CA GLN A 154 -21.26 -11.36 -20.06
C GLN A 154 -20.62 -12.00 -21.31
N GLY A 155 -19.57 -12.79 -21.10
CA GLY A 155 -18.89 -13.50 -22.18
C GLY A 155 -19.74 -14.64 -22.75
N GLU A 156 -19.51 -15.02 -24.01
CA GLU A 156 -20.31 -16.04 -24.69
C GLU A 156 -20.32 -17.41 -23.99
N LYS A 157 -19.16 -17.79 -23.44
CA LYS A 157 -18.99 -19.04 -22.71
C LYS A 157 -19.18 -18.87 -21.21
N GLU A 158 -19.36 -17.66 -20.74
CA GLU A 158 -19.41 -17.34 -19.31
C GLU A 158 -20.80 -17.61 -18.75
N THR A 159 -20.86 -18.31 -17.62
CA THR A 159 -22.10 -18.56 -16.90
C THR A 159 -22.63 -17.30 -16.23
N LEU A 160 -23.94 -17.25 -15.98
CA LEU A 160 -24.55 -16.11 -15.28
C LEU A 160 -23.92 -15.88 -13.88
N GLN A 161 -23.49 -16.94 -13.22
CA GLN A 161 -22.87 -16.86 -11.90
C GLN A 161 -21.46 -16.25 -11.96
N GLU A 162 -20.65 -16.62 -12.95
CA GLU A 162 -19.32 -16.04 -13.15
C GLU A 162 -19.42 -14.55 -13.47
N TYR A 163 -20.38 -14.20 -14.34
CA TYR A 163 -20.70 -12.83 -14.68
C TYR A 163 -21.12 -12.01 -13.45
N MET A 164 -22.07 -12.51 -12.67
CA MET A 164 -22.52 -11.89 -11.43
C MET A 164 -21.35 -11.68 -10.45
N HIS A 165 -20.46 -12.67 -10.31
CA HIS A 165 -19.30 -12.57 -9.43
C HIS A 165 -18.31 -11.48 -9.89
N ARG A 166 -18.13 -11.28 -11.20
CA ARG A 166 -17.35 -10.15 -11.72
C ARG A 166 -18.01 -8.81 -11.40
N PHE A 167 -19.34 -8.71 -11.51
CA PHE A 167 -20.07 -7.49 -11.11
C PHE A 167 -19.94 -7.16 -9.63
N VAL A 168 -20.05 -8.16 -8.75
CA VAL A 168 -19.87 -7.97 -7.30
C VAL A 168 -18.44 -7.46 -7.01
N LYS A 169 -17.43 -8.04 -7.65
CA LYS A 169 -16.03 -7.59 -7.54
C LYS A 169 -15.82 -6.18 -8.08
N LEU A 170 -16.48 -5.82 -9.17
CA LEU A 170 -16.41 -4.49 -9.76
C LEU A 170 -17.06 -3.45 -8.82
N ARG A 171 -18.25 -3.75 -8.28
CA ARG A 171 -18.94 -2.88 -7.33
C ARG A 171 -18.16 -2.67 -6.04
N ALA A 172 -17.50 -3.70 -5.52
CA ALA A 172 -16.66 -3.59 -4.33
C ALA A 172 -15.49 -2.60 -4.50
N LYS A 173 -15.04 -2.36 -5.75
CA LYS A 173 -13.99 -1.38 -6.06
C LYS A 173 -14.52 0.06 -6.17
N VAL A 174 -15.83 0.25 -6.38
CA VAL A 174 -16.46 1.56 -6.58
C VAL A 174 -17.78 1.63 -5.80
N PRO A 175 -17.75 1.76 -4.46
CA PRO A 175 -18.93 1.67 -3.61
C PRO A 175 -19.91 2.85 -3.77
N GLN A 176 -19.46 3.98 -4.33
CA GLN A 176 -20.27 5.19 -4.52
C GLN A 176 -21.12 5.22 -5.80
N VAL A 177 -21.16 4.15 -6.61
CA VAL A 177 -22.00 4.13 -7.83
C VAL A 177 -23.47 3.97 -7.47
N PRO A 178 -24.38 4.84 -7.99
CA PRO A 178 -25.81 4.69 -7.77
C PRO A 178 -26.34 3.35 -8.30
N ASP A 179 -27.25 2.73 -7.55
CA ASP A 179 -27.84 1.43 -7.90
C ASP A 179 -28.43 1.39 -9.31
N VAL A 180 -29.05 2.48 -9.76
CA VAL A 180 -29.61 2.60 -11.13
C VAL A 180 -28.57 2.33 -12.21
N ILE A 181 -27.34 2.82 -12.06
CA ILE A 181 -26.26 2.63 -13.04
C ILE A 181 -25.82 1.18 -13.09
N VAL A 182 -25.70 0.53 -11.92
CA VAL A 182 -25.33 -0.88 -11.82
C VAL A 182 -26.40 -1.76 -12.46
N ILE A 183 -27.67 -1.49 -12.14
CA ILE A 183 -28.82 -2.22 -12.68
C ILE A 183 -28.88 -2.08 -14.20
N ASP A 184 -28.79 -0.86 -14.73
CA ASP A 184 -28.81 -0.62 -16.18
C ASP A 184 -27.63 -1.28 -16.90
N ALA A 185 -26.44 -1.25 -16.30
CA ALA A 185 -25.27 -1.91 -16.86
C ALA A 185 -25.38 -3.44 -16.90
N VAL A 186 -25.93 -4.07 -15.85
CA VAL A 186 -26.16 -5.52 -15.82
C VAL A 186 -27.22 -5.92 -16.85
N ILE A 187 -28.31 -5.16 -16.94
CA ILE A 187 -29.38 -5.41 -17.92
C ILE A 187 -28.83 -5.33 -19.35
N ALA A 188 -28.07 -4.29 -19.67
CA ALA A 188 -27.48 -4.11 -20.99
C ALA A 188 -26.31 -5.07 -21.29
N GLY A 189 -25.61 -5.55 -20.26
CA GLY A 189 -24.37 -6.32 -20.40
C GLY A 189 -24.55 -7.83 -20.38
N GLN A 190 -25.65 -8.35 -19.84
CA GLN A 190 -25.90 -9.80 -19.80
C GLN A 190 -26.25 -10.37 -21.18
N GLN A 191 -26.05 -11.68 -21.36
CA GLN A 191 -26.51 -12.35 -22.56
C GLN A 191 -28.03 -12.49 -22.58
N MET A 192 -28.60 -12.47 -23.78
CA MET A 192 -30.01 -12.78 -24.00
C MET A 192 -30.36 -14.15 -23.41
N GLY A 193 -31.40 -14.17 -22.57
CA GLY A 193 -31.86 -15.38 -21.91
C GLY A 193 -32.91 -15.09 -20.84
N PRO A 194 -33.36 -16.12 -20.11
CA PRO A 194 -34.48 -16.00 -19.18
C PRO A 194 -34.28 -14.95 -18.08
N CYS A 195 -33.04 -14.78 -17.61
CA CYS A 195 -32.72 -13.77 -16.59
C CYS A 195 -32.86 -12.35 -17.16
N GLY A 196 -32.30 -12.09 -18.35
CA GLY A 196 -32.38 -10.79 -19.00
C GLY A 196 -33.80 -10.40 -19.36
N GLU A 197 -34.56 -11.34 -19.93
CA GLU A 197 -35.98 -11.11 -20.25
C GLU A 197 -36.82 -10.80 -19.00
N TYR A 198 -36.50 -11.43 -17.87
CA TYR A 198 -37.17 -11.15 -16.60
C TYR A 198 -36.80 -9.75 -16.09
N LEU A 199 -35.51 -9.42 -16.08
CA LEU A 199 -35.00 -8.14 -15.58
C LEU A 199 -35.45 -6.95 -16.44
N ASP A 200 -35.59 -7.12 -17.77
CA ASP A 200 -36.15 -6.10 -18.66
C ASP A 200 -37.63 -5.81 -18.33
N ARG A 201 -38.41 -6.84 -18.00
CA ARG A 201 -39.83 -6.70 -17.67
C ARG A 201 -40.06 -6.22 -16.23
N ARG A 202 -39.20 -6.62 -15.31
CA ARG A 202 -39.27 -6.31 -13.88
C ARG A 202 -37.93 -5.76 -13.43
N LYS A 203 -37.68 -4.51 -13.81
CA LYS A 203 -36.45 -3.80 -13.44
C LYS A 203 -36.36 -3.67 -11.92
N PRO A 204 -35.29 -4.21 -11.29
CA PRO A 204 -35.06 -4.07 -9.84
C PRO A 204 -34.92 -2.61 -9.42
N ARG A 205 -35.18 -2.32 -8.14
CA ARG A 205 -34.99 -0.98 -7.56
C ARG A 205 -33.66 -0.87 -6.83
N THR A 206 -33.17 -1.99 -6.29
CA THR A 206 -31.89 -2.06 -5.58
C THR A 206 -30.98 -3.09 -6.23
N VAL A 207 -29.68 -2.95 -5.99
CA VAL A 207 -28.71 -3.96 -6.45
C VAL A 207 -28.83 -5.27 -5.66
N GLU A 208 -29.36 -5.24 -4.45
CA GLU A 208 -29.66 -6.45 -3.68
C GLU A 208 -30.73 -7.30 -4.37
N GLU A 209 -31.87 -6.67 -4.74
CA GLU A 209 -32.93 -7.32 -5.52
C GLU A 209 -32.41 -7.88 -6.85
N LEU A 210 -31.53 -7.12 -7.52
CA LEU A 210 -30.88 -7.57 -8.76
C LEU A 210 -30.08 -8.86 -8.54
N PHE A 211 -29.23 -8.91 -7.51
CA PHE A 211 -28.39 -10.06 -7.26
C PHE A 211 -29.17 -11.28 -6.78
N ASP A 212 -30.27 -11.10 -6.04
CA ASP A 212 -31.16 -12.19 -5.66
C ASP A 212 -31.77 -12.86 -6.91
N VAL A 213 -32.29 -12.06 -7.85
CA VAL A 213 -32.82 -12.56 -9.12
C VAL A 213 -31.72 -13.27 -9.91
N MET A 214 -30.54 -12.66 -10.06
CA MET A 214 -29.43 -13.30 -10.80
C MET A 214 -28.98 -14.63 -10.18
N GLN A 215 -28.99 -14.73 -8.85
CA GLN A 215 -28.67 -15.99 -8.16
C GLN A 215 -29.70 -17.09 -8.44
N GLU A 216 -30.99 -16.74 -8.43
CA GLU A 216 -32.07 -17.68 -8.75
C GLU A 216 -31.89 -18.27 -10.15
N TYR A 217 -31.68 -17.40 -11.15
CA TYR A 217 -31.49 -17.83 -12.53
C TYR A 217 -30.14 -18.53 -12.78
N SER A 218 -29.10 -18.23 -11.99
CA SER A 218 -27.80 -18.90 -12.10
C SER A 218 -27.89 -20.41 -11.86
N LYS A 219 -28.76 -20.85 -10.95
CA LYS A 219 -29.02 -22.28 -10.71
C LYS A 219 -29.63 -22.95 -11.93
N SER A 220 -30.58 -22.27 -12.59
CA SER A 220 -31.25 -22.75 -13.79
C SER A 220 -30.32 -22.78 -15.02
N ASP A 221 -29.49 -21.74 -15.20
CA ASP A 221 -28.50 -21.64 -16.29
C ASP A 221 -27.49 -22.80 -16.27
N ARG A 222 -26.93 -23.11 -15.09
CA ARG A 222 -26.04 -24.28 -14.92
C ARG A 222 -26.71 -25.60 -15.28
N GLY A 223 -28.00 -25.76 -14.96
CA GLY A 223 -28.77 -26.95 -15.34
C GLY A 223 -28.98 -27.04 -16.84
N ARG A 224 -29.33 -25.93 -17.49
CA ARG A 224 -29.55 -25.83 -18.93
C ARG A 224 -28.27 -26.13 -19.72
N ARG A 225 -27.13 -25.55 -19.34
CA ARG A 225 -25.83 -25.75 -20.01
C ARG A 225 -25.36 -27.20 -19.97
N ARG A 226 -25.43 -27.85 -18.80
CA ARG A 226 -25.11 -29.28 -18.65
C ARG A 226 -25.92 -30.18 -19.59
N ARG A 227 -27.22 -29.89 -19.76
CA ARG A 227 -28.08 -30.64 -20.69
C ARG A 227 -27.69 -30.42 -22.16
N ILE A 228 -27.32 -29.20 -22.52
CA ILE A 228 -26.86 -28.86 -23.89
C ILE A 228 -25.54 -29.57 -24.18
N GLU A 229 -24.58 -29.53 -23.25
CA GLU A 229 -23.28 -30.19 -23.39
C GLU A 229 -23.41 -31.70 -23.52
N ALA A 230 -24.22 -32.34 -22.67
CA ALA A 230 -24.51 -33.77 -22.76
C ALA A 230 -25.09 -34.14 -24.13
N ARG A 231 -26.07 -33.38 -24.62
CA ARG A 231 -26.66 -33.58 -25.95
C ARG A 231 -25.65 -33.40 -27.08
N ASN A 232 -24.73 -32.44 -26.96
CA ASN A 232 -23.69 -32.21 -27.96
C ASN A 232 -22.63 -33.33 -27.96
N GLN A 233 -22.27 -33.87 -26.79
CA GLN A 233 -21.38 -35.03 -26.67
C GLN A 233 -22.01 -36.29 -27.28
N GLU A 234 -23.29 -36.55 -27.03
CA GLU A 234 -24.00 -37.68 -27.66
C GLU A 234 -23.99 -37.59 -29.20
N LYS A 235 -24.24 -36.39 -29.74
CA LYS A 235 -24.16 -36.15 -31.19
C LYS A 235 -22.76 -36.40 -31.75
N LYS A 236 -21.72 -35.94 -31.04
CA LYS A 236 -20.32 -36.13 -31.44
C LYS A 236 -19.93 -37.61 -31.41
N ASN A 237 -20.33 -38.33 -30.37
CA ASN A 237 -20.09 -39.77 -30.25
C ASN A 237 -20.78 -40.55 -31.36
N LYS A 238 -22.03 -40.21 -31.69
CA LYS A 238 -22.72 -40.80 -32.84
C LYS A 238 -21.98 -40.51 -34.14
N SER A 239 -21.65 -39.24 -34.43
CA SER A 239 -20.94 -38.85 -35.65
C SER A 239 -19.62 -39.60 -35.86
N ASN A 240 -18.86 -39.82 -34.78
CA ASN A 240 -17.61 -40.58 -34.83
C ASN A 240 -17.83 -42.08 -35.10
N GLN A 241 -18.99 -42.62 -34.71
CA GLN A 241 -19.36 -44.02 -34.90
C GLN A 241 -19.83 -44.34 -36.32
N TRP A 242 -20.30 -43.34 -37.09
CA TRP A 242 -20.65 -43.48 -38.51
C TRP A 242 -19.49 -43.16 -39.48
N SER A 243 -18.34 -42.75 -38.95
CA SER A 243 -17.15 -42.37 -39.73
C SER A 243 -16.03 -43.43 -39.68
N GLN A 244 -16.27 -44.57 -39.04
CA GLN A 244 -15.47 -45.79 -39.08
C GLN A 244 -16.19 -46.86 -39.88
#